data_AF-A0A959P174-F1
#
_entry.id   AF-A0A959P174-F1
#
_cell.length_a   1.000
_cell.length_b   1.000
_cell.length_c   1.000
_cell.angle_alpha   90.00
_cell.angle_beta   90.00
_cell.angle_gamma   90.00
#
_symmetry.space_group_name_H-M   'P 1'
#
loop_
_entity.id
_entity.type
_entity.pdbx_description
1 polymer ?
#
loop_
_entity_poly.entity_id
_entity_poly.type
_entity_poly.pdbx_seq_one_letter_code
_entity_poly.pdbx_strand_id
1 'polypeptide(L)'
;ELKLKYFAAYTSGIPFGTLDKLKNVISEYKKNGISPEQLLNESEKLEGGEKLKAEDIASIYNSYLSKCKKLSALELGDIYNEIIRIPNVELQIVFKNIFPSVKTILIDGFDEFTNLEISIIEKLTRIVDSNISINFDYSEKNENLFNHLAKSYVMLAQLGFTQDEHNENINNSPFREKLRKELFAKIDSKENRFKESITRINSKNRIDEIEIIAKTIKELILINKVLPEKICVVFNVIGTYSSSVRDIFSKYGIPINLTDRIPLKSSPSTIAAISLLELVEGDYHYNDIARVVSNGFLHFDNVDLSNLLSVASELKITVGKNNWEQIISDNKNLIKYKTDLSEAEQDFVLGKYNKALADVKNIDELLSPVKKKNT
;
A
#
# COMPACT_ATOMS: atom_id res chain seq x y z
N GLU A 1 -15.61 -11.98 25.89
CA GLU A 1 -14.99 -12.71 24.76
C GLU A 1 -16.07 -13.28 23.87
N LEU A 2 -15.82 -13.44 22.56
CA LEU A 2 -16.77 -14.03 21.63
C LEU A 2 -16.72 -15.56 21.73
N LYS A 3 -17.87 -16.21 21.83
CA LYS A 3 -17.97 -17.68 21.77
C LYS A 3 -18.12 -18.11 20.31
N LEU A 4 -16.99 -18.35 19.66
CA LEU A 4 -16.94 -18.78 18.26
C LEU A 4 -17.18 -20.30 18.16
N LYS A 5 -17.76 -20.76 17.05
CA LYS A 5 -18.04 -22.18 16.78
C LYS A 5 -17.10 -22.76 15.72
N TYR A 6 -17.00 -22.11 14.58
CA TYR A 6 -16.15 -22.50 13.45
C TYR A 6 -14.67 -22.25 13.76
N PHE A 7 -14.35 -21.06 14.29
CA PHE A 7 -12.97 -20.72 14.63
C PHE A 7 -12.51 -21.26 15.99
N ALA A 8 -13.38 -21.99 16.71
CA ALA A 8 -13.02 -22.67 17.96
C ALA A 8 -11.95 -23.76 17.77
N ALA A 9 -11.74 -24.23 16.53
CA ALA A 9 -10.69 -25.19 16.21
C ALA A 9 -9.28 -24.65 16.49
N TYR A 10 -9.09 -23.33 16.59
CA TYR A 10 -7.82 -22.72 16.93
C TYR A 10 -7.64 -22.62 18.45
N THR A 11 -6.73 -23.43 19.00
CA THR A 11 -6.49 -23.54 20.46
C THR A 11 -5.56 -22.46 21.02
N SER A 12 -4.63 -21.95 20.22
CA SER A 12 -3.64 -20.93 20.60
C SER A 12 -3.92 -19.54 20.01
N GLY A 13 -5.19 -19.28 19.67
CA GLY A 13 -5.61 -18.09 18.95
C GLY A 13 -5.57 -18.25 17.43
N ILE A 14 -6.26 -17.35 16.73
CA ILE A 14 -6.38 -17.41 15.26
C ILE A 14 -5.05 -16.97 14.64
N PRO A 15 -4.44 -17.76 13.72
CA PRO A 15 -3.20 -17.39 13.05
C PRO A 15 -3.29 -16.06 12.30
N PHE A 16 -2.19 -15.32 12.20
CA PHE A 16 -2.13 -14.01 11.55
C PHE A 16 -2.70 -14.02 10.13
N GLY A 17 -2.34 -15.02 9.31
CA GLY A 17 -2.86 -15.13 7.93
C GLY A 17 -4.38 -15.33 7.86
N THR A 18 -4.98 -15.99 8.86
CA THR A 18 -6.44 -16.14 8.95
C THR A 18 -7.08 -14.84 9.44
N LEU A 19 -6.46 -14.15 10.40
CA LEU A 19 -6.92 -12.82 10.85
C LEU A 19 -6.89 -11.78 9.73
N ASP A 20 -5.83 -11.77 8.92
CA ASP A 20 -5.73 -10.85 7.78
C ASP A 20 -6.82 -11.12 6.74
N LYS A 21 -7.09 -12.39 6.43
CA LYS A 21 -8.22 -12.77 5.57
C LYS A 21 -9.58 -12.34 6.14
N LEU A 22 -9.79 -12.54 7.45
CA LEU A 22 -11.02 -12.11 8.12
C LEU A 22 -11.19 -10.59 8.06
N LYS A 23 -10.13 -9.84 8.33
CA LYS A 23 -10.11 -8.38 8.19
C LYS A 23 -10.49 -7.97 6.77
N ASN A 24 -9.83 -8.53 5.75
CA ASN A 24 -10.09 -8.18 4.35
C ASN A 24 -11.53 -8.49 3.93
N VAL A 25 -12.08 -9.63 4.35
CA VAL A 25 -13.49 -9.98 4.10
C VAL A 25 -14.44 -8.99 4.77
N ILE A 26 -14.17 -8.59 6.02
CA ILE A 26 -14.97 -7.58 6.73
C ILE A 26 -14.88 -6.22 6.03
N SER A 27 -13.70 -5.79 5.61
CA SER A 27 -13.53 -4.54 4.87
C SER A 27 -14.31 -4.57 3.53
N GLU A 28 -14.33 -5.71 2.83
CA GLU A 28 -15.16 -5.87 1.63
C GLU A 28 -16.66 -5.85 1.94
N TYR A 29 -17.13 -6.46 3.03
CA TYR A 29 -18.52 -6.35 3.46
C TYR A 29 -18.92 -4.90 3.74
N LYS A 30 -18.09 -4.16 4.48
CA LYS A 30 -18.31 -2.73 4.74
C LYS A 30 -18.37 -1.93 3.45
N LYS A 31 -17.42 -2.14 2.54
CA LYS A 31 -17.36 -1.45 1.23
C LYS A 31 -18.63 -1.67 0.40
N ASN A 32 -19.20 -2.86 0.48
CA ASN A 32 -20.42 -3.23 -0.24
C ASN A 32 -21.72 -2.95 0.54
N GLY A 33 -21.64 -2.35 1.74
CA GLY A 33 -22.81 -2.03 2.55
C GLY A 33 -23.47 -3.23 3.23
N ILE A 34 -22.77 -4.35 3.36
CA ILE A 34 -23.26 -5.54 4.04
C ILE A 34 -23.03 -5.39 5.55
N SER A 35 -24.12 -5.41 6.31
CA SER A 35 -24.11 -5.33 7.77
C SER A 35 -23.94 -6.70 8.43
N PRO A 36 -23.49 -6.75 9.70
CA PRO A 36 -23.43 -8.00 10.46
C PRO A 36 -24.79 -8.71 10.55
N GLU A 37 -25.88 -7.95 10.66
CA GLU A 37 -27.25 -8.48 10.71
C GLU A 37 -27.66 -9.14 9.39
N GLN A 38 -27.40 -8.47 8.25
CA GLN A 38 -27.64 -9.07 6.94
C GLN A 38 -26.85 -10.36 6.74
N LEU A 39 -25.58 -10.38 7.14
CA LEU A 39 -24.76 -11.59 7.05
C LEU A 39 -25.32 -12.73 7.92
N LEU A 40 -25.82 -12.41 9.12
CA LEU A 40 -26.45 -13.37 10.00
C LEU A 40 -27.75 -13.92 9.39
N ASN A 41 -28.60 -13.06 8.82
CA ASN A 41 -29.83 -13.48 8.15
C ASN A 41 -29.55 -14.36 6.92
N GLU A 42 -28.55 -14.00 6.10
CA GLU A 42 -28.16 -14.82 4.95
C GLU A 42 -27.54 -16.16 5.38
N SER A 43 -26.91 -16.23 6.56
CA SER A 43 -26.37 -17.49 7.10
C SER A 43 -27.45 -18.53 7.40
N GLU A 44 -28.71 -18.12 7.59
CA GLU A 44 -29.82 -19.05 7.81
C GLU A 44 -30.11 -19.95 6.61
N LYS A 45 -29.73 -19.50 5.40
CA LYS A 45 -29.87 -20.23 4.14
C LYS A 45 -28.73 -21.22 3.89
N LEU A 46 -27.70 -21.22 4.73
CA LEU A 46 -26.52 -22.08 4.62
C LEU A 46 -26.65 -23.30 5.53
N GLU A 47 -25.86 -24.33 5.28
CA GLU A 47 -25.80 -25.54 6.10
C GLU A 47 -24.38 -25.89 6.54
N GLY A 48 -24.28 -26.73 7.58
CA GLY A 48 -23.01 -27.29 8.06
C GLY A 48 -21.95 -26.24 8.42
N GLY A 49 -20.70 -26.48 7.98
CA GLY A 49 -19.55 -25.64 8.31
C GLY A 49 -19.61 -24.23 7.73
N GLU A 50 -20.30 -24.03 6.60
CA GLU A 50 -20.44 -22.71 5.97
C GLU A 50 -21.33 -21.78 6.79
N LYS A 51 -22.44 -22.32 7.32
CA LYS A 51 -23.30 -21.59 8.27
C LYS A 51 -22.52 -21.17 9.51
N LEU A 52 -21.81 -22.12 10.15
CA LEU A 52 -21.02 -21.82 11.35
C LEU A 52 -19.96 -20.75 11.08
N LYS A 53 -19.32 -20.79 9.91
CA LYS A 53 -18.33 -19.79 9.49
C LYS A 53 -18.97 -18.41 9.31
N ALA A 54 -20.12 -18.32 8.64
CA ALA A 54 -20.83 -17.07 8.43
C ALA A 54 -21.31 -16.45 9.75
N GLU A 55 -21.88 -17.25 10.66
CA GLU A 55 -22.31 -16.83 12.01
C GLU A 55 -21.13 -16.26 12.82
N ASP A 56 -19.98 -16.95 12.79
CA ASP A 56 -18.77 -16.50 13.48
C ASP A 56 -18.23 -15.20 12.87
N ILE A 57 -18.16 -15.08 11.54
CA ILE A 57 -17.70 -13.86 10.87
C ILE A 57 -18.64 -12.70 11.20
N ALA A 58 -19.96 -12.89 11.18
CA ALA A 58 -20.94 -11.88 11.57
C ALA A 58 -20.72 -11.41 13.03
N SER A 59 -20.48 -12.35 13.94
CA SER A 59 -20.21 -12.06 15.36
C SER A 59 -18.91 -11.27 15.56
N ILE A 60 -17.84 -11.67 14.87
CA ILE A 60 -16.54 -10.97 14.88
C ILE A 60 -16.71 -9.57 14.30
N TYR A 61 -17.37 -9.45 13.15
CA TYR A 61 -17.63 -8.19 12.48
C TYR A 61 -18.42 -7.23 13.37
N ASN A 62 -19.51 -7.68 14.01
CA ASN A 62 -20.30 -6.83 14.91
C ASN A 62 -19.48 -6.29 16.10
N SER A 63 -18.67 -7.16 16.72
CA SER A 63 -17.77 -6.77 17.81
C SER A 63 -16.69 -5.82 17.35
N TYR A 64 -16.09 -6.08 16.18
CA TYR A 64 -15.08 -5.23 15.57
C TYR A 64 -15.63 -3.83 15.24
N LEU A 65 -16.79 -3.75 14.58
CA LEU A 65 -17.47 -2.50 14.26
C LEU A 65 -17.77 -1.68 15.51
N SER A 66 -18.26 -2.32 16.58
CA SER A 66 -18.53 -1.66 17.86
C SER A 66 -17.27 -1.06 18.49
N LYS A 67 -16.11 -1.73 18.37
CA LYS A 67 -14.82 -1.21 18.82
C LYS A 67 -14.33 -0.04 17.95
N CYS A 68 -14.42 -0.18 16.62
CA CYS A 68 -14.08 0.87 15.66
C CYS A 68 -14.84 2.17 15.95
N LYS A 69 -16.16 2.08 16.17
CA LYS A 69 -17.00 3.24 16.52
C LYS A 69 -16.56 3.93 17.80
N LYS A 70 -16.24 3.17 18.85
CA LYS A 70 -15.76 3.74 20.13
C LYS A 70 -14.43 4.47 19.99
N LEU A 71 -13.56 4.02 19.09
CA LEU A 71 -12.24 4.60 18.84
C LEU A 71 -12.25 5.67 17.73
N SER A 72 -13.40 5.93 17.09
CA SER A 72 -13.48 6.72 15.86
C SER A 72 -12.53 6.21 14.75
N ALA A 73 -12.25 4.91 14.74
CA ALA A 73 -11.39 4.23 13.77
C ALA A 73 -12.25 3.64 12.65
N LEU A 74 -12.86 4.51 11.85
CA LEU A 74 -13.80 4.17 10.79
C LEU A 74 -13.09 3.98 9.45
N GLU A 75 -13.53 2.99 8.67
CA GLU A 75 -13.13 2.81 7.27
C GLU A 75 -14.13 3.50 6.33
N LEU A 76 -13.80 3.63 5.05
CA LEU A 76 -14.66 4.32 4.06
C LEU A 76 -16.10 3.78 4.03
N GLY A 77 -16.28 2.46 4.05
CA GLY A 77 -17.60 1.83 4.08
C GLY A 77 -18.39 2.15 5.36
N ASP A 78 -17.72 2.32 6.50
CA ASP A 78 -18.37 2.74 7.74
C ASP A 78 -18.84 4.21 7.61
N ILE A 79 -17.99 5.08 7.10
CA ILE A 79 -18.29 6.51 6.88
C ILE A 79 -19.48 6.66 5.93
N TYR A 80 -19.50 5.93 4.81
CA TYR A 80 -20.59 5.96 3.84
C TYR A 80 -21.91 5.51 4.46
N ASN A 81 -21.89 4.44 5.26
CA ASN A 81 -23.07 3.99 5.99
C ASN A 81 -23.59 5.03 6.98
N GLU A 82 -22.70 5.72 7.71
CA GLU A 82 -23.11 6.79 8.62
C GLU A 82 -23.72 7.97 7.85
N ILE A 83 -23.14 8.39 6.71
CA ILE A 83 -23.72 9.43 5.84
C ILE A 83 -25.11 9.04 5.35
N ILE A 84 -25.30 7.77 4.95
CA ILE A 84 -26.59 7.29 4.45
C ILE A 84 -27.66 7.29 5.55
N ARG A 85 -27.27 7.05 6.82
CA ARG A 85 -28.19 7.07 7.96
C ARG A 85 -28.66 8.48 8.34
N ILE A 86 -27.93 9.53 7.95
CA ILE A 86 -28.35 10.92 8.21
C ILE A 86 -29.68 11.20 7.47
N PRO A 87 -30.72 11.67 8.16
CA PRO A 87 -31.98 12.06 7.51
C PRO A 87 -31.77 13.10 6.42
N ASN A 88 -32.51 13.01 5.31
CA ASN A 88 -32.31 13.88 4.14
C ASN A 88 -32.44 15.38 4.47
N VAL A 89 -33.38 15.74 5.36
CA VAL A 89 -33.57 17.14 5.80
C VAL A 89 -32.33 17.66 6.52
N GLU A 90 -31.77 16.85 7.43
CA GLU A 90 -30.58 17.21 8.19
C GLU A 90 -29.35 17.33 7.27
N LEU A 91 -29.16 16.36 6.38
CA LEU A 91 -28.07 16.39 5.40
C LEU A 91 -28.17 17.62 4.49
N GLN A 92 -29.37 17.98 4.05
CA GLN A 92 -29.60 19.17 3.23
C GLN A 92 -29.25 20.47 3.98
N ILE A 93 -29.61 20.57 5.26
CA ILE A 93 -29.25 21.73 6.10
C ILE A 93 -27.74 21.84 6.24
N VAL A 94 -27.07 20.74 6.62
CA VAL A 94 -25.61 20.71 6.79
C VAL A 94 -24.90 21.06 5.48
N PHE A 95 -25.33 20.45 4.38
CA PHE A 95 -24.73 20.71 3.06
C PHE A 95 -24.90 22.17 2.65
N LYS A 96 -26.10 22.75 2.76
CA LYS A 96 -26.35 24.16 2.39
C LYS A 96 -25.64 25.15 3.31
N ASN A 97 -25.38 24.78 4.56
CA ASN A 97 -24.58 25.61 5.47
C ASN A 97 -23.10 25.65 5.06
N ILE A 98 -22.54 24.54 4.59
CA ILE A 98 -21.12 24.45 4.19
C ILE A 98 -20.93 24.95 2.75
N PHE A 99 -21.87 24.62 1.86
CA PHE A 99 -21.80 24.87 0.41
C PHE A 99 -23.05 25.64 -0.09
N PRO A 100 -23.31 26.87 0.38
CA PRO A 100 -24.57 27.58 0.12
C PRO A 100 -24.82 27.91 -1.36
N SER A 101 -23.76 28.06 -2.14
CA SER A 101 -23.84 28.47 -3.56
C SER A 101 -23.82 27.29 -4.54
N VAL A 102 -23.63 26.05 -4.06
CA VAL A 102 -23.53 24.88 -4.93
C VAL A 102 -24.92 24.49 -5.41
N LYS A 103 -25.12 24.56 -6.72
CA LYS A 103 -26.37 24.18 -7.41
C LYS A 103 -26.21 23.04 -8.39
N THR A 104 -24.97 22.58 -8.61
CA THR A 104 -24.64 21.58 -9.61
C THR A 104 -23.53 20.70 -9.06
N ILE A 105 -23.63 19.40 -9.29
CA ILE A 105 -22.59 18.43 -8.94
C ILE A 105 -22.15 17.72 -10.22
N LEU A 106 -20.84 17.71 -10.47
CA LEU A 106 -20.23 16.95 -11.56
C LEU A 106 -19.41 15.82 -10.95
N ILE A 107 -19.68 14.59 -11.36
CA ILE A 107 -18.96 13.39 -10.93
C ILE A 107 -18.14 12.91 -12.12
N ASP A 108 -16.82 12.82 -11.94
CA ASP A 108 -15.87 12.44 -12.99
C ASP A 108 -14.75 11.56 -12.40
N GLY A 109 -14.20 10.67 -13.22
CA GLY A 109 -13.11 9.76 -12.86
C GLY A 109 -13.51 8.48 -12.11
N PHE A 110 -14.78 8.09 -12.17
CA PHE A 110 -15.29 6.84 -11.58
C PHE A 110 -15.63 5.83 -12.67
N ASP A 111 -15.04 4.64 -12.58
CA ASP A 111 -15.36 3.53 -13.48
C ASP A 111 -16.56 2.73 -12.97
N GLU A 112 -16.63 2.43 -11.68
CA GLU A 112 -17.70 1.64 -11.07
C GLU A 112 -18.22 2.27 -9.78
N PHE A 113 -19.47 1.97 -9.44
CA PHE A 113 -20.11 2.44 -8.22
C PHE A 113 -20.59 1.26 -7.36
N THR A 114 -20.28 1.33 -6.07
CA THR A 114 -20.86 0.47 -5.04
C THR A 114 -22.30 0.91 -4.72
N ASN A 115 -23.08 0.02 -4.11
CA ASN A 115 -24.43 0.36 -3.64
C ASN A 115 -24.44 1.57 -2.69
N LEU A 116 -23.43 1.69 -1.83
CA LEU A 116 -23.31 2.81 -0.89
C LEU A 116 -23.07 4.13 -1.62
N GLU A 117 -22.21 4.14 -2.63
CA GLU A 117 -21.96 5.33 -3.45
C GLU A 117 -23.21 5.76 -4.23
N ILE A 118 -23.95 4.80 -4.80
CA ILE A 118 -25.25 5.05 -5.45
C ILE A 118 -26.26 5.65 -4.45
N SER A 119 -26.35 5.14 -3.23
CA SER A 119 -27.23 5.71 -2.19
C SER A 119 -26.81 7.14 -1.77
N ILE A 120 -25.51 7.43 -1.77
CA ILE A 120 -25.01 8.79 -1.52
C ILE A 120 -25.40 9.71 -2.69
N ILE A 121 -25.22 9.27 -3.94
CA ILE A 121 -25.62 10.02 -5.13
C ILE A 121 -27.14 10.31 -5.08
N GLU A 122 -27.97 9.33 -4.74
CA GLU A 122 -29.41 9.53 -4.54
C GLU A 122 -29.73 10.61 -3.49
N LYS A 123 -28.96 10.66 -2.40
CA LYS A 123 -29.14 11.74 -1.40
C LYS A 123 -28.76 13.09 -1.96
N LEU A 124 -27.68 13.16 -2.74
CA LEU A 124 -27.20 14.40 -3.35
C LEU A 124 -28.19 14.94 -4.39
N THR A 125 -28.89 14.09 -5.17
CA THR A 125 -29.87 14.58 -6.16
C THR A 125 -30.96 15.42 -5.50
N ARG A 126 -31.36 15.09 -4.26
CA ARG A 126 -32.37 15.85 -3.50
C ARG A 126 -31.84 17.19 -2.96
N ILE A 127 -30.53 17.36 -2.87
CA ILE A 127 -29.90 18.56 -2.31
C ILE A 127 -29.79 19.65 -3.38
N VAL A 128 -29.43 19.25 -4.61
CA VAL A 128 -29.19 20.15 -5.76
C VAL A 128 -30.28 20.06 -6.82
N ASP A 129 -31.50 19.70 -6.42
CA ASP A 129 -32.68 19.65 -7.29
C ASP A 129 -32.44 18.89 -8.61
N SER A 130 -31.82 17.71 -8.50
CA SER A 130 -31.45 16.79 -9.58
C SER A 130 -30.45 17.34 -10.61
N ASN A 131 -29.75 18.44 -10.30
CA ASN A 131 -28.72 18.99 -11.17
C ASN A 131 -27.36 18.29 -10.94
N ILE A 132 -27.31 17.02 -11.30
CA ILE A 132 -26.11 16.18 -11.21
C ILE A 132 -25.80 15.62 -12.60
N SER A 133 -24.53 15.69 -13.00
CA SER A 133 -24.03 15.03 -14.21
C SER A 133 -22.87 14.12 -13.86
N ILE A 134 -22.83 12.96 -14.51
CA ILE A 134 -21.79 11.96 -14.28
C ILE A 134 -21.12 11.68 -15.62
N ASN A 135 -19.80 11.84 -15.68
CA ASN A 135 -19.02 11.34 -16.79
C ASN A 135 -18.79 9.84 -16.60
N PHE A 136 -19.30 9.02 -17.52
CA PHE A 136 -19.31 7.57 -17.38
C PHE A 136 -19.01 6.88 -18.71
N ASP A 137 -17.89 6.16 -18.78
CA ASP A 137 -17.35 5.56 -20.00
C ASP A 137 -18.04 4.23 -20.36
N TYR A 138 -19.37 4.25 -20.53
CA TYR A 138 -20.17 3.07 -20.88
C TYR A 138 -20.76 3.13 -22.29
N SER A 139 -20.85 1.97 -22.94
CA SER A 139 -21.52 1.81 -24.23
C SER A 139 -22.08 0.39 -24.37
N GLU A 140 -23.39 0.26 -24.51
CA GLU A 140 -24.09 -1.00 -24.77
C GLU A 140 -23.66 -1.67 -26.09
N LYS A 141 -23.09 -0.90 -27.04
CA LYS A 141 -22.67 -1.38 -28.36
C LYS A 141 -21.50 -2.38 -28.33
N ASN A 142 -20.75 -2.48 -27.23
CA ASN A 142 -19.62 -3.41 -27.09
C ASN A 142 -19.56 -4.02 -25.68
N GLU A 143 -20.40 -5.04 -25.46
CA GLU A 143 -20.44 -5.76 -24.17
C GLU A 143 -19.08 -6.36 -23.78
N ASN A 144 -18.29 -6.87 -24.73
CA ASN A 144 -16.98 -7.48 -24.41
C ASN A 144 -16.02 -6.48 -23.75
N LEU A 145 -16.12 -5.19 -24.07
CA LEU A 145 -15.32 -4.14 -23.47
C LEU A 145 -15.96 -3.59 -22.18
N PHE A 146 -17.27 -3.36 -22.18
CA PHE A 146 -17.95 -2.56 -21.14
C PHE A 146 -18.82 -3.35 -20.16
N ASN A 147 -18.92 -4.69 -20.27
CA ASN A 147 -19.83 -5.48 -19.41
C ASN A 147 -19.54 -5.33 -17.90
N HIS A 148 -18.28 -5.12 -17.52
CA HIS A 148 -17.91 -4.87 -16.12
C HIS A 148 -18.58 -3.60 -15.54
N LEU A 149 -18.91 -2.62 -16.38
CA LEU A 149 -19.56 -1.36 -16.00
C LEU A 149 -21.09 -1.40 -16.05
N ALA A 150 -21.68 -2.44 -16.66
CA ALA A 150 -23.12 -2.52 -16.92
C ALA A 150 -23.95 -2.46 -15.62
N LYS A 151 -23.45 -3.05 -14.53
CA LYS A 151 -24.12 -3.01 -13.22
C LYS A 151 -24.27 -1.57 -12.71
N SER A 152 -23.18 -0.79 -12.76
CA SER A 152 -23.17 0.61 -12.34
C SER A 152 -24.09 1.46 -13.22
N TYR A 153 -24.09 1.23 -14.53
CA TYR A 153 -25.01 1.89 -15.45
C TYR A 153 -26.48 1.65 -15.09
N VAL A 154 -26.86 0.38 -14.85
CA VAL A 154 -28.23 0.02 -14.46
C VAL A 154 -28.63 0.70 -13.14
N MET A 155 -27.72 0.76 -12.16
CA MET A 155 -27.99 1.45 -10.89
C MET A 155 -28.24 2.95 -11.08
N LEU A 156 -27.44 3.61 -11.92
CA LEU A 156 -27.64 5.02 -12.25
C LEU A 156 -28.97 5.24 -13.02
N ALA A 157 -29.28 4.38 -13.98
CA ALA A 157 -30.55 4.45 -14.72
C ALA A 157 -31.77 4.26 -13.79
N GLN A 158 -31.68 3.36 -12.80
CA GLN A 158 -32.71 3.17 -11.77
C GLN A 158 -32.92 4.41 -10.88
N LEU A 159 -31.87 5.21 -10.68
CA LEU A 159 -31.97 6.53 -10.02
C LEU A 159 -32.57 7.63 -10.91
N GLY A 160 -32.79 7.34 -12.20
CA GLY A 160 -33.35 8.28 -13.17
C GLY A 160 -32.30 9.07 -13.98
N PHE A 161 -31.02 8.69 -13.93
CA PHE A 161 -30.03 9.26 -14.83
C PHE A 161 -30.33 8.82 -16.27
N THR A 162 -30.17 9.75 -17.21
CA THR A 162 -30.34 9.50 -18.65
C THR A 162 -29.05 9.84 -19.37
N GLN A 163 -28.75 9.10 -20.44
CA GLN A 163 -27.58 9.35 -21.26
C GLN A 163 -27.79 10.62 -22.10
N ASP A 164 -26.77 11.47 -22.17
CA ASP A 164 -26.74 12.59 -23.11
C ASP A 164 -26.36 12.09 -24.52
N GLU A 165 -27.35 11.98 -25.40
CA GLU A 165 -27.17 11.54 -26.79
C GLU A 165 -26.31 12.51 -27.62
N HIS A 166 -26.18 13.78 -27.21
CA HIS A 166 -25.40 14.78 -27.94
C HIS A 166 -23.88 14.60 -27.81
N ASN A 167 -23.41 13.75 -26.88
CA ASN A 167 -22.00 13.59 -26.55
C ASN A 167 -21.28 12.51 -27.39
N GLU A 168 -21.96 11.78 -28.29
CA GLU A 168 -21.31 10.73 -29.09
C GLU A 168 -20.23 11.24 -30.09
N ASN A 169 -20.25 12.54 -30.41
CA ASN A 169 -19.47 13.13 -31.52
C ASN A 169 -18.27 14.00 -31.10
N ILE A 170 -17.99 14.16 -29.80
CA ILE A 170 -16.91 15.06 -29.37
C ILE A 170 -15.55 14.33 -29.48
N ASN A 171 -14.79 14.62 -30.55
CA ASN A 171 -13.36 14.30 -30.70
C ASN A 171 -12.94 12.82 -30.80
N ASN A 172 -13.77 11.95 -31.40
CA ASN A 172 -13.34 10.58 -31.69
C ASN A 172 -12.64 10.49 -33.05
N SER A 173 -11.35 10.13 -33.03
CA SER A 173 -10.66 9.74 -34.26
C SER A 173 -11.27 8.43 -34.79
N PRO A 174 -11.21 8.16 -36.11
CA PRO A 174 -11.71 6.91 -36.68
C PRO A 174 -11.11 5.67 -36.00
N PHE A 175 -9.88 5.78 -35.49
CA PHE A 175 -9.22 4.73 -34.72
C PHE A 175 -9.89 4.49 -33.36
N ARG A 176 -10.16 5.54 -32.58
CA ARG A 176 -10.84 5.43 -31.28
C ARG A 176 -12.26 4.89 -31.41
N GLU A 177 -12.98 5.34 -32.42
CA GLU A 177 -14.34 4.86 -32.68
C GLU A 177 -14.35 3.35 -32.99
N LYS A 178 -13.38 2.89 -33.81
CA LYS A 178 -13.20 1.46 -34.11
C LYS A 178 -12.88 0.65 -32.85
N LEU A 179 -11.95 1.12 -32.01
CA LEU A 179 -11.63 0.46 -30.74
C LEU A 179 -12.85 0.39 -29.82
N ARG A 180 -13.59 1.48 -29.65
CA ARG A 180 -14.80 1.52 -28.81
C ARG A 180 -15.82 0.46 -29.26
N LYS A 181 -16.04 0.33 -30.56
CA LYS A 181 -17.05 -0.58 -31.13
C LYS A 181 -16.60 -2.05 -31.17
N GLU A 182 -15.31 -2.30 -31.40
CA GLU A 182 -14.86 -3.64 -31.82
C GLU A 182 -13.68 -4.21 -31.02
N LEU A 183 -13.10 -3.47 -30.05
CA LEU A 183 -12.06 -4.03 -29.19
C LEU A 183 -12.60 -5.24 -28.41
N PHE A 184 -11.87 -6.36 -28.48
CA PHE A 184 -12.25 -7.69 -27.98
C PHE A 184 -13.45 -8.37 -28.66
N ALA A 185 -14.07 -7.72 -29.66
CA ALA A 185 -15.10 -8.37 -30.47
C ALA A 185 -14.46 -9.43 -31.40
N LYS A 186 -15.22 -10.47 -31.71
CA LYS A 186 -14.84 -11.46 -32.72
C LYS A 186 -15.14 -10.88 -34.10
N ILE A 187 -14.10 -10.47 -34.81
CA ILE A 187 -14.22 -9.84 -36.13
C ILE A 187 -13.64 -10.80 -37.18
N ASP A 188 -14.40 -11.06 -38.24
CA ASP A 188 -13.98 -11.97 -39.32
C ASP A 188 -13.15 -11.27 -40.42
N SER A 189 -13.15 -9.93 -40.45
CA SER A 189 -12.44 -9.13 -41.46
C SER A 189 -11.24 -8.38 -40.87
N LYS A 190 -10.12 -8.39 -41.61
CA LYS A 190 -8.92 -7.61 -41.27
C LYS A 190 -8.96 -6.28 -42.01
N GLU A 191 -8.80 -5.18 -41.28
CA GLU A 191 -8.74 -3.83 -41.84
C GLU A 191 -7.30 -3.28 -41.77
N ASN A 192 -6.78 -2.76 -42.89
CA ASN A 192 -5.41 -2.24 -42.97
C ASN A 192 -5.31 -0.71 -42.75
N ARG A 193 -6.43 -0.02 -42.55
CA ARG A 193 -6.51 1.45 -42.45
C ARG A 193 -5.59 2.04 -41.38
N PHE A 194 -5.34 1.32 -40.29
CA PHE A 194 -4.57 1.79 -39.13
C PHE A 194 -3.19 1.14 -39.00
N LYS A 195 -2.69 0.49 -40.06
CA LYS A 195 -1.41 -0.24 -40.02
C LYS A 195 -0.23 0.65 -39.61
N GLU A 196 -0.24 1.91 -40.01
CA GLU A 196 0.82 2.88 -39.67
C GLU A 196 0.68 3.44 -38.24
N SER A 197 -0.51 3.31 -37.63
CA SER A 197 -0.78 3.79 -36.27
C SER A 197 -0.44 2.78 -35.18
N ILE A 198 -0.21 1.52 -35.54
CA ILE A 198 0.10 0.43 -34.60
C ILE A 198 1.43 -0.19 -34.98
N THR A 199 2.35 -0.21 -34.02
CA THR A 199 3.63 -0.92 -34.15
C THR A 199 3.74 -1.96 -33.06
N ARG A 200 4.07 -3.20 -33.43
CA ARG A 200 4.40 -4.26 -32.50
C ARG A 200 5.92 -4.43 -32.47
N ILE A 201 6.50 -4.36 -31.28
CA ILE A 201 7.93 -4.55 -31.07
C ILE A 201 8.12 -5.75 -30.15
N ASN A 202 9.07 -6.62 -30.47
CA ASN A 202 9.46 -7.73 -29.61
C ASN A 202 10.81 -7.40 -28.97
N SER A 203 10.92 -7.60 -27.66
CA SER A 203 12.15 -7.45 -26.88
C SER A 203 12.63 -8.81 -26.38
N LYS A 204 13.91 -8.88 -25.99
CA LYS A 204 14.51 -10.13 -25.48
C LYS A 204 14.20 -10.35 -23.99
N ASN A 205 14.13 -9.27 -23.24
CA ASN A 205 13.87 -9.27 -21.80
C ASN A 205 13.32 -7.89 -21.38
N ARG A 206 12.96 -7.75 -20.11
CA ARG A 206 12.36 -6.50 -19.57
C ARG A 206 13.27 -5.29 -19.66
N ILE A 207 14.58 -5.45 -19.48
CA ILE A 207 15.54 -4.34 -19.55
C ILE A 207 15.61 -3.83 -20.99
N ASP A 208 15.76 -4.75 -21.95
CA ASP A 208 15.75 -4.46 -23.39
C ASP A 208 14.43 -3.81 -23.83
N GLU A 209 13.29 -4.28 -23.30
CA GLU A 209 11.98 -3.67 -23.52
C GLU A 209 11.94 -2.19 -23.11
N ILE A 210 12.39 -1.88 -21.89
CA ILE A 210 12.40 -0.51 -21.37
C ILE A 210 13.37 0.37 -22.16
N GLU A 211 14.53 -0.16 -22.57
CA GLU A 211 15.48 0.59 -23.40
C GLU A 211 14.90 0.90 -24.79
N ILE A 212 14.19 -0.06 -25.40
CA ILE A 212 13.49 0.15 -26.67
C ILE A 212 12.42 1.23 -26.49
N ILE A 213 11.60 1.15 -25.45
CA ILE A 213 10.59 2.17 -25.14
C ILE A 213 11.25 3.54 -24.98
N ALA A 214 12.35 3.65 -24.23
CA ALA A 214 13.08 4.90 -24.04
C ALA A 214 13.58 5.48 -25.37
N LYS A 215 14.14 4.64 -26.26
CA LYS A 215 14.56 5.05 -27.61
C LYS A 215 13.39 5.56 -28.45
N THR A 216 12.26 4.84 -28.45
CA THR A 216 11.04 5.25 -29.16
C THR A 216 10.51 6.59 -28.64
N ILE A 217 10.51 6.82 -27.33
CA ILE A 217 10.12 8.10 -26.74
C ILE A 217 11.05 9.22 -27.21
N LYS A 218 12.37 9.00 -27.20
CA LYS A 218 13.34 9.98 -27.68
C LYS A 218 13.15 10.29 -29.16
N GLU A 219 12.84 9.29 -29.98
CA GLU A 219 12.52 9.47 -31.39
C GLU A 219 11.26 10.35 -31.56
N LEU A 220 10.17 10.03 -30.85
CA LEU A 220 8.92 10.80 -30.88
C LEU A 220 9.13 12.27 -30.47
N ILE A 221 9.94 12.52 -29.44
CA ILE A 221 10.20 13.88 -28.95
C ILE A 221 11.15 14.63 -29.89
N LEU A 222 12.26 14.02 -30.29
CA LEU A 222 13.33 14.72 -31.00
C LEU A 222 13.05 14.86 -32.50
N ILE A 223 12.49 13.81 -33.12
CA ILE A 223 12.22 13.74 -34.56
C ILE A 223 10.79 14.20 -34.83
N ASN A 224 9.80 13.53 -34.23
CA ASN A 224 8.38 13.82 -34.50
C ASN A 224 7.84 15.05 -33.75
N LYS A 225 8.66 15.69 -32.90
CA LYS A 225 8.31 16.90 -32.12
C LYS A 225 7.06 16.72 -31.25
N VAL A 226 6.79 15.51 -30.79
CA VAL A 226 5.68 15.24 -29.87
C VAL A 226 6.03 15.77 -28.48
N LEU A 227 5.10 16.50 -27.88
CA LEU A 227 5.27 16.99 -26.50
C LEU A 227 5.29 15.81 -25.52
N PRO A 228 6.19 15.80 -24.51
CA PRO A 228 6.30 14.68 -23.57
C PRO A 228 4.99 14.31 -22.86
N GLU A 229 4.17 15.31 -22.50
CA GLU A 229 2.85 15.12 -21.86
C GLU A 229 1.81 14.37 -22.72
N LYS A 230 2.05 14.27 -24.04
CA LYS A 230 1.18 13.52 -24.96
C LYS A 230 1.61 12.06 -25.12
N ILE A 231 2.66 11.63 -24.42
CA ILE A 231 3.18 10.27 -24.46
C ILE A 231 2.82 9.57 -23.15
N CYS A 232 2.08 8.47 -23.25
CA CYS A 232 1.74 7.62 -22.11
C CYS A 232 2.37 6.23 -22.30
N VAL A 233 3.03 5.71 -21.27
CA VAL A 233 3.54 4.34 -21.23
C VAL A 233 2.77 3.60 -20.15
N VAL A 234 2.11 2.51 -20.53
CA VAL A 234 1.24 1.73 -19.65
C VAL A 234 1.81 0.34 -19.47
N PHE A 235 1.83 -0.14 -18.22
CA PHE A 235 2.20 -1.49 -17.85
C PHE A 235 1.04 -2.13 -17.09
N ASN A 236 0.76 -3.41 -17.33
CA ASN A 236 -0.25 -4.13 -16.55
C ASN A 236 0.13 -4.21 -15.06
N VAL A 237 1.40 -4.51 -14.76
CA VAL A 237 1.94 -4.56 -13.39
C VAL A 237 3.24 -3.78 -13.31
N ILE A 238 3.13 -2.49 -13.04
CA ILE A 238 4.27 -1.55 -12.99
C ILE A 238 5.33 -1.93 -11.95
N GLY A 239 4.93 -2.52 -10.81
CA GLY A 239 5.85 -2.80 -9.70
C GLY A 239 7.06 -3.67 -10.07
N THR A 240 6.96 -4.48 -11.14
CA THR A 240 8.08 -5.30 -11.64
C THR A 240 9.02 -4.56 -12.60
N TYR A 241 8.61 -3.39 -13.08
CA TYR A 241 9.33 -2.54 -14.04
C TYR A 241 9.83 -1.23 -13.38
N SER A 242 9.23 -0.78 -12.28
CA SER A 242 9.45 0.55 -11.68
C SER A 242 10.92 0.93 -11.48
N SER A 243 11.74 0.04 -10.93
CA SER A 243 13.17 0.32 -10.68
C SER A 243 13.91 0.53 -12.00
N SER A 244 13.83 -0.44 -12.90
CA SER A 244 14.47 -0.38 -14.21
C SER A 244 13.98 0.80 -15.05
N VAL A 245 12.70 1.16 -14.98
CA VAL A 245 12.15 2.34 -15.66
C VAL A 245 12.78 3.63 -15.13
N ARG A 246 12.88 3.81 -13.81
CA ARG A 246 13.54 4.99 -13.22
C ARG A 246 15.00 5.10 -13.67
N ASP A 247 15.75 4.01 -13.58
CA ASP A 247 17.18 3.99 -13.89
C ASP A 247 17.43 4.28 -15.39
N ILE A 248 16.72 3.57 -16.26
CA ILE A 248 16.88 3.71 -17.71
C ILE A 248 16.38 5.08 -18.17
N PHE A 249 15.19 5.52 -17.78
CA PHE A 249 14.67 6.79 -18.27
C PHE A 249 15.51 7.97 -17.77
N SER A 250 16.03 7.91 -16.53
CA SER A 250 17.00 8.87 -16.02
C SER A 250 18.27 8.92 -16.88
N LYS A 251 18.84 7.74 -17.21
CA LYS A 251 20.00 7.63 -18.11
C LYS A 251 19.76 8.24 -19.49
N TYR A 252 18.55 8.14 -20.04
CA TYR A 252 18.17 8.73 -21.33
C TYR A 252 17.70 10.20 -21.23
N GLY A 253 17.64 10.76 -20.02
CA GLY A 253 17.18 12.12 -19.76
C GLY A 253 15.69 12.32 -20.04
N ILE A 254 14.86 11.30 -19.82
CA ILE A 254 13.42 11.35 -20.04
C ILE A 254 12.74 11.66 -18.69
N PRO A 255 12.03 12.80 -18.56
CA PRO A 255 11.26 13.09 -17.35
C PRO A 255 10.05 12.16 -17.26
N ILE A 256 9.78 11.63 -16.06
CA ILE A 256 8.68 10.69 -15.83
C ILE A 256 7.84 11.07 -14.63
N ASN A 257 6.54 10.81 -14.74
CA ASN A 257 5.63 10.73 -13.61
C ASN A 257 5.17 9.27 -13.49
N LEU A 258 5.71 8.53 -12.52
CA LEU A 258 5.35 7.14 -12.27
C LEU A 258 4.30 7.05 -11.18
N THR A 259 3.19 6.38 -11.46
CA THR A 259 2.12 6.09 -10.49
C THR A 259 2.65 5.31 -9.29
N ASP A 260 3.57 4.37 -9.52
CA ASP A 260 4.20 3.60 -8.46
C ASP A 260 5.06 4.49 -7.55
N ARG A 261 4.82 4.40 -6.24
CA ARG A 261 5.49 5.23 -5.23
C ARG A 261 6.60 4.43 -4.56
N ILE A 262 7.62 5.14 -4.12
CA ILE A 262 8.71 4.52 -3.36
C ILE A 262 8.17 4.14 -1.97
N PRO A 263 8.23 2.86 -1.57
CA PRO A 263 7.70 2.43 -0.28
C PRO A 263 8.41 3.14 0.87
N LEU A 264 7.65 3.63 1.87
CA LEU A 264 8.25 4.33 3.02
C LEU A 264 9.29 3.47 3.76
N LYS A 265 9.12 2.14 3.79
CA LYS A 265 10.11 1.20 4.36
C LYS A 265 11.50 1.26 3.70
N SER A 266 11.60 1.79 2.48
CA SER A 266 12.87 1.99 1.78
C SER A 266 13.48 3.37 2.04
N SER A 267 12.75 4.26 2.73
CA SER A 267 13.29 5.54 3.17
C SER A 267 14.40 5.30 4.18
N PRO A 268 15.59 5.90 4.00
CA PRO A 268 16.69 5.77 4.94
C PRO A 268 16.34 6.13 6.40
N SER A 269 15.48 7.15 6.61
CA SER A 269 15.01 7.53 7.94
C SER A 269 14.12 6.47 8.60
N THR A 270 13.28 5.80 7.82
CA THR A 270 12.42 4.71 8.30
C THR A 270 13.26 3.48 8.60
N ILE A 271 14.22 3.15 7.74
CA ILE A 271 15.19 2.07 7.99
C ILE A 271 15.93 2.34 9.31
N ALA A 272 16.42 3.56 9.52
CA ALA A 272 17.10 3.95 10.76
C ALA A 272 16.23 3.72 12.01
N ALA A 273 14.99 4.23 11.99
CA ALA A 273 14.07 4.06 13.10
C ALA A 273 13.73 2.59 13.38
N ILE A 274 13.50 1.79 12.34
CA ILE A 274 13.24 0.35 12.48
C ILE A 274 14.46 -0.38 13.02
N SER A 275 15.67 -0.09 12.51
CA SER A 275 16.90 -0.72 12.98
C SER A 275 17.19 -0.45 14.46
N LEU A 276 16.80 0.71 15.00
CA LEU A 276 16.88 0.95 16.45
C LEU A 276 15.95 0.03 17.25
N LEU A 277 14.73 -0.22 16.75
CA LEU A 277 13.78 -1.14 17.39
C LEU A 277 14.26 -2.59 17.29
N GLU A 278 14.73 -3.01 16.10
CA GLU A 278 15.31 -4.33 15.85
C GLU A 278 16.50 -4.60 16.77
N LEU A 279 17.36 -3.59 17.00
CA LEU A 279 18.51 -3.72 17.89
C LEU A 279 18.09 -3.98 19.36
N VAL A 280 17.01 -3.35 19.82
CA VAL A 280 16.47 -3.57 21.18
C VAL A 280 15.77 -4.93 21.27
N GLU A 281 14.99 -5.30 20.25
CA GLU A 281 14.27 -6.57 20.19
C GLU A 281 15.23 -7.76 20.06
N GLY A 282 16.25 -7.65 19.21
CA GLY A 282 17.31 -8.63 18.99
C GLY A 282 18.37 -8.66 20.07
N ASP A 283 18.14 -8.00 21.22
CA ASP A 283 19.03 -7.92 22.38
C ASP A 283 20.49 -7.67 22.00
N TYR A 284 20.77 -6.62 21.23
CA TYR A 284 22.14 -6.20 20.89
C TYR A 284 22.91 -7.23 20.05
N HIS A 285 22.23 -7.89 19.11
CA HIS A 285 22.91 -8.73 18.14
C HIS A 285 23.92 -7.92 17.30
N TYR A 286 25.13 -8.44 17.10
CA TYR A 286 26.24 -7.67 16.51
C TYR A 286 25.94 -7.13 15.10
N ASN A 287 25.19 -7.88 14.28
CA ASN A 287 24.76 -7.42 12.96
C ASN A 287 23.80 -6.22 13.03
N ASP A 288 22.98 -6.13 14.08
CA ASP A 288 22.04 -5.03 14.25
C ASP A 288 22.77 -3.78 14.78
N ILE A 289 23.78 -3.97 15.63
CA ILE A 289 24.68 -2.89 16.03
C ILE A 289 25.39 -2.31 14.80
N ALA A 290 25.93 -3.17 13.93
CA ALA A 290 26.57 -2.73 12.69
C ALA A 290 25.62 -1.93 11.81
N ARG A 291 24.39 -2.43 11.62
CA ARG A 291 23.35 -1.77 10.82
C ARG A 291 22.97 -0.41 11.39
N VAL A 292 22.83 -0.30 12.70
CA VAL A 292 22.47 0.94 13.40
C VAL A 292 23.59 1.98 13.32
N VAL A 293 24.82 1.60 13.66
CA VAL A 293 25.95 2.53 13.72
C VAL A 293 26.40 2.99 12.33
N SER A 294 26.26 2.14 11.31
CA SER A 294 26.59 2.50 9.92
C SER A 294 25.50 3.31 9.21
N ASN A 295 24.34 3.51 9.84
CA ASN A 295 23.23 4.23 9.22
C ASN A 295 23.48 5.73 9.18
N GLY A 296 23.50 6.34 8.00
CA GLY A 296 23.76 7.77 7.83
C GLY A 296 22.73 8.73 8.42
N PHE A 297 21.58 8.25 8.90
CA PHE A 297 20.59 9.08 9.63
C PHE A 297 20.80 9.09 11.14
N LEU A 298 21.62 8.18 11.66
CA LEU A 298 21.91 8.08 13.08
C LEU A 298 23.32 8.60 13.33
N HIS A 299 23.45 9.52 14.27
CA HIS A 299 24.76 10.02 14.68
C HIS A 299 25.14 9.40 16.01
N PHE A 300 26.14 8.52 15.97
CA PHE A 300 26.76 7.94 17.15
C PHE A 300 28.10 8.62 17.37
N ASP A 301 28.11 9.67 18.18
CA ASP A 301 29.34 10.28 18.63
C ASP A 301 30.16 9.27 19.44
N ASN A 302 31.47 9.22 19.17
CA ASN A 302 32.40 8.39 19.93
C ASN A 302 32.06 6.89 19.92
N VAL A 303 31.62 6.31 18.79
CA VAL A 303 31.53 4.84 18.62
C VAL A 303 32.51 4.38 17.55
N ASP A 304 33.39 3.43 17.89
CA ASP A 304 34.32 2.80 16.94
C ASP A 304 33.76 1.45 16.49
N LEU A 305 32.99 1.48 15.39
CA LEU A 305 32.36 0.29 14.85
C LEU A 305 33.38 -0.79 14.46
N SER A 306 34.52 -0.40 13.89
CA SER A 306 35.56 -1.34 13.45
C SER A 306 36.17 -2.08 14.64
N ASN A 307 36.48 -1.37 15.72
CA ASN A 307 36.93 -2.00 16.95
C ASN A 307 35.85 -2.89 17.57
N LEU A 308 34.60 -2.42 17.64
CA LEU A 308 33.51 -3.18 18.25
C LEU A 308 33.24 -4.51 17.53
N LEU A 309 33.24 -4.51 16.19
CA LEU A 309 33.09 -5.73 15.37
C LEU A 309 34.31 -6.66 15.49
N SER A 310 35.52 -6.10 15.57
CA SER A 310 36.74 -6.90 15.82
C SER A 310 36.66 -7.62 17.16
N VAL A 311 36.25 -6.94 18.23
CA VAL A 311 36.10 -7.53 19.58
C VAL A 311 34.99 -8.58 19.59
N ALA A 312 33.87 -8.32 18.92
CA ALA A 312 32.78 -9.29 18.79
C ALA A 312 33.26 -10.60 18.16
N SER A 313 34.02 -10.49 17.07
CA SER A 313 34.56 -11.65 16.36
C SER A 313 35.62 -12.40 17.19
N GLU A 314 36.53 -11.67 17.84
CA GLU A 314 37.61 -12.23 18.66
C GLU A 314 37.05 -13.00 19.86
N LEU A 315 36.08 -12.42 20.55
CA LEU A 315 35.47 -12.97 21.77
C LEU A 315 34.23 -13.84 21.49
N LYS A 316 33.86 -14.02 20.21
CA LYS A 316 32.68 -14.78 19.75
C LYS A 316 31.37 -14.29 20.38
N ILE A 317 31.24 -12.97 20.55
CA ILE A 317 30.03 -12.34 21.08
C ILE A 317 29.03 -12.18 19.93
N THR A 318 27.86 -12.77 20.08
CA THR A 318 26.81 -12.74 19.06
C THR A 318 25.63 -11.86 19.45
N VAL A 319 25.16 -11.99 20.69
CA VAL A 319 23.94 -11.37 21.21
C VAL A 319 24.03 -11.16 22.72
N GLY A 320 23.20 -10.25 23.23
CA GLY A 320 22.93 -9.99 24.63
C GLY A 320 23.69 -8.77 25.14
N LYS A 321 23.02 -7.68 25.50
CA LYS A 321 23.72 -6.50 26.08
C LYS A 321 24.59 -6.89 27.28
N ASN A 322 24.00 -7.62 28.23
CA ASN A 322 24.72 -8.06 29.42
C ASN A 322 25.85 -9.04 29.06
N ASN A 323 25.66 -9.83 28.01
CA ASN A 323 26.68 -10.75 27.51
C ASN A 323 27.87 -10.00 26.90
N TRP A 324 27.62 -8.94 26.12
CA TRP A 324 28.65 -8.01 25.66
C TRP A 324 29.45 -7.44 26.84
N GLU A 325 28.75 -6.91 27.85
CA GLU A 325 29.41 -6.30 29.01
C GLU A 325 30.21 -7.32 29.84
N GLN A 326 29.64 -8.51 30.07
CA GLN A 326 30.25 -9.56 30.87
C GLN A 326 31.47 -10.17 30.18
N ILE A 327 31.32 -10.64 28.93
CA ILE A 327 32.43 -11.29 28.20
C ILE A 327 33.61 -10.33 28.04
N ILE A 328 33.36 -9.07 27.69
CA ILE A 328 34.45 -8.10 27.53
C ILE A 328 35.10 -7.80 28.90
N SER A 329 34.32 -7.66 29.97
CA SER A 329 34.86 -7.40 31.32
C SER A 329 35.70 -8.57 31.84
N ASP A 330 35.23 -9.80 31.65
CA ASP A 330 35.95 -11.01 32.06
C ASP A 330 37.27 -11.15 31.30
N ASN A 331 37.25 -10.98 29.98
CA ASN A 331 38.47 -11.04 29.16
C ASN A 331 39.43 -9.88 29.44
N LYS A 332 38.93 -8.68 29.76
CA LYS A 332 39.73 -7.56 30.23
C LYS A 332 40.49 -7.89 31.51
N ASN A 333 39.85 -8.57 32.46
CA ASN A 333 40.52 -8.98 33.70
C ASN A 333 41.58 -10.06 33.45
N LEU A 334 41.33 -10.98 32.50
CA LEU A 334 42.25 -12.06 32.15
C LEU A 334 43.53 -11.58 31.45
N ILE A 335 43.49 -10.47 30.69
CA ILE A 335 44.66 -9.94 29.97
C ILE A 335 45.81 -9.63 30.92
N LYS A 336 45.52 -9.12 32.12
CA LYS A 336 46.55 -8.80 33.13
C LYS A 336 47.34 -10.01 33.61
N TYR A 337 46.86 -11.21 33.35
CA TYR A 337 47.49 -12.47 33.75
C TYR A 337 48.10 -13.24 32.57
N LYS A 338 48.04 -12.70 31.34
CA LYS A 338 48.65 -13.33 30.16
C LYS A 338 50.14 -13.02 30.10
N THR A 339 50.96 -13.98 30.49
CA THR A 339 52.43 -13.89 30.49
C THR A 339 53.05 -13.86 29.09
N ASP A 340 52.31 -14.26 28.06
CA ASP A 340 52.80 -14.40 26.68
C ASP A 340 52.72 -13.10 25.88
N LEU A 341 52.21 -12.01 26.48
CA LEU A 341 52.09 -10.68 25.87
C LEU A 341 53.05 -9.72 26.58
N SER A 342 53.74 -8.88 25.82
CA SER A 342 54.48 -7.74 26.37
C SER A 342 53.54 -6.72 27.02
N GLU A 343 54.05 -5.89 27.93
CA GLU A 343 53.24 -4.84 28.59
C GLU A 343 52.56 -3.92 27.57
N ALA A 344 53.27 -3.55 26.50
CA ALA A 344 52.71 -2.70 25.43
C ALA A 344 51.56 -3.38 24.67
N GLU A 345 51.64 -4.70 24.43
CA GLU A 345 50.57 -5.46 23.79
C GLU A 345 49.36 -5.62 24.72
N GLN A 346 49.60 -5.85 26.02
CA GLN A 346 48.54 -5.91 27.02
C GLN A 346 47.76 -4.58 27.08
N ASP A 347 48.46 -3.46 27.13
CA ASP A 347 47.86 -2.13 27.14
C ASP A 347 47.04 -1.83 25.88
N PHE A 348 47.55 -2.25 24.71
CA PHE A 348 46.82 -2.11 23.45
C PHE A 348 45.49 -2.88 23.45
N VAL A 349 45.49 -4.15 23.85
CA VAL A 349 44.27 -4.97 23.90
C VAL A 349 43.30 -4.45 24.97
N LEU A 350 43.81 -4.02 26.13
CA LEU A 350 43.01 -3.35 27.16
C LEU A 350 42.34 -2.08 26.64
N GLY A 351 43.03 -1.28 25.82
CA GLY A 351 42.48 -0.13 25.12
C GLY A 351 41.31 -0.51 24.22
N LYS A 352 41.47 -1.54 23.38
CA LYS A 352 40.39 -2.06 22.51
C LYS A 352 39.16 -2.48 23.29
N TYR A 353 39.33 -3.23 24.38
CA TYR A 353 38.22 -3.73 25.20
C TYR A 353 37.53 -2.61 25.99
N ASN A 354 38.29 -1.65 26.52
CA ASN A 354 37.74 -0.47 27.17
C ASN A 354 36.89 0.34 26.19
N LYS A 355 37.38 0.54 24.96
CA LYS A 355 36.65 1.24 23.92
C LYS A 355 35.36 0.51 23.54
N ALA A 356 35.42 -0.80 23.33
CA ALA A 356 34.24 -1.61 23.03
C ALA A 356 33.18 -1.55 24.15
N LEU A 357 33.59 -1.63 25.42
CA LEU A 357 32.67 -1.47 26.56
C LEU A 357 32.03 -0.08 26.61
N ALA A 358 32.80 0.97 26.35
CA ALA A 358 32.28 2.33 26.28
C ALA A 358 31.28 2.49 25.12
N ASP A 359 31.58 1.90 23.96
CA ASP A 359 30.73 1.97 22.77
C ASP A 359 29.38 1.27 23.00
N VAL A 360 29.37 0.07 23.60
CA VAL A 360 28.13 -0.64 23.96
C VAL A 360 27.27 0.21 24.90
N LYS A 361 27.88 0.87 25.89
CA LYS A 361 27.17 1.76 26.83
C LYS A 361 26.63 3.00 26.14
N ASN A 362 27.41 3.65 25.29
CA ASN A 362 26.97 4.83 24.53
C ASN A 362 25.75 4.49 23.65
N ILE A 363 25.78 3.34 22.97
CA ILE A 363 24.64 2.86 22.17
C ILE A 363 23.42 2.61 23.07
N ASP A 364 23.60 2.02 24.25
CA ASP A 364 22.53 1.76 25.21
C ASP A 364 21.87 3.03 25.77
N GLU A 365 22.68 4.02 26.15
CA GLU A 365 22.20 5.30 26.67
C GLU A 365 21.33 6.03 25.65
N LEU A 366 21.77 6.05 24.37
CA LEU A 366 21.02 6.65 23.27
C LEU A 366 19.70 5.93 22.99
N LEU A 367 19.63 4.62 23.26
CA LEU A 367 18.42 3.80 23.12
C LEU A 367 17.49 3.85 24.34
N SER A 368 17.89 4.50 25.43
CA SER A 368 17.08 4.60 26.65
C SER A 368 15.66 5.16 26.45
N PRO A 369 15.38 6.11 25.53
CA PRO A 369 14.01 6.59 25.30
C PRO A 369 13.10 5.53 24.68
N VAL A 370 13.67 4.63 23.87
CA VAL A 370 12.95 3.54 23.20
C VAL A 370 12.63 2.43 24.20
N LYS A 371 13.55 2.15 25.14
CA LYS A 371 13.37 1.11 26.16
C LYS A 371 12.33 1.46 27.22
N LYS A 372 12.23 2.74 27.61
CA LYS A 372 11.34 3.21 28.70
C LYS A 372 9.84 3.09 28.40
N LYS A 373 9.43 2.82 27.16
CA LYS A 373 8.01 2.66 26.79
C LYS A 373 7.52 1.21 26.76
N ASN A 374 8.39 0.23 27.00
CA ASN A 374 8.04 -1.20 27.02
C ASN A 374 7.80 -1.78 28.43
N THR A 375 7.61 -0.92 29.43
CA THR A 375 7.12 -1.24 30.79
C THR A 375 5.89 -0.42 31.06
#